data_AF-A0A5C3QJ80-F1
#
_entry.id   AF-A0A5C3QJ80-F1
#
_cell.length_a   1.000
_cell.length_b   1.000
_cell.length_c   1.000
_cell.angle_alpha   90.00
_cell.angle_beta   90.00
_cell.angle_gamma   90.00
#
_symmetry.space_group_name_H-M   'P 1'
#
loop_
_entity.id
_entity.type
_entity.pdbx_description
1 polymer ?
#
loop_
_entity_poly.entity_id
_entity_poly.type
_entity_poly.pdbx_seq_one_letter_code
_entity_poly.pdbx_strand_id
1 'polypeptide(L)'
;MHASVARRQLGNIVPPKIASPSILGGGSSGGALTPLVQFYSKLPKGKPTARAGGLKGKFFNRGNESGLPLVATIFGIFAMGYTIDYHMHLKHHKNHAH
;
A
#
# COMPACT_ATOMS: atom_id res chain seq x y z
N MET A 1 -4.25 41.72 -23.28
CA MET A 1 -4.93 41.11 -22.11
C MET A 1 -4.15 41.51 -20.85
N HIS A 2 -4.66 42.47 -20.08
CA HIS A 2 -3.95 43.01 -18.92
C HIS A 2 -4.24 42.17 -17.68
N ALA A 3 -3.22 41.48 -17.17
CA ALA A 3 -3.29 40.83 -15.85
C ALA A 3 -3.45 41.92 -14.78
N SER A 4 -4.43 41.76 -13.88
CA SER A 4 -4.67 42.68 -12.77
C SER A 4 -3.45 42.78 -11.84
N VAL A 5 -3.24 43.94 -11.22
CA VAL A 5 -2.10 44.22 -10.31
C VAL A 5 -2.00 43.17 -9.19
N ALA A 6 -3.15 42.70 -8.67
CA ALA A 6 -3.23 41.61 -7.70
C ALA A 6 -2.63 40.29 -8.23
N ARG A 7 -2.88 39.93 -9.50
CA ARG A 7 -2.32 38.72 -10.12
C ARG A 7 -0.79 38.82 -10.29
N ARG A 8 -0.27 40.03 -10.54
CA ARG A 8 1.17 40.27 -10.66
C ARG A 8 1.90 40.14 -9.31
N GLN A 9 1.28 40.57 -8.22
CA GLN A 9 1.83 40.40 -6.87
C GLN A 9 1.84 38.94 -6.39
N LEU A 10 0.87 38.14 -6.85
CA LEU A 10 0.81 36.70 -6.54
C LEU A 10 1.74 35.84 -7.43
N GLY A 11 2.33 36.41 -8.49
CA GLY A 11 3.19 35.70 -9.44
C GLY A 11 4.53 35.22 -8.90
N ASN A 12 4.97 35.74 -7.74
CA ASN A 12 6.21 35.34 -7.07
C ASN A 12 5.99 34.30 -5.95
N ILE A 13 4.73 33.98 -5.61
CA ILE A 13 4.39 33.01 -4.54
C ILE A 13 4.63 31.56 -5.02
N VAL A 14 4.41 31.32 -6.30
CA VAL A 14 4.73 30.04 -6.94
C VAL A 14 6.07 30.23 -7.62
N PRO A 15 7.18 29.70 -7.08
CA PRO A 15 8.46 29.80 -7.74
C PRO A 15 8.31 29.20 -9.16
N PRO A 16 8.91 29.82 -10.20
CA PRO A 16 8.94 29.23 -11.52
C PRO A 16 9.54 27.82 -11.42
N LYS A 17 9.31 26.94 -12.40
CA LYS A 17 9.98 25.62 -12.47
C LYS A 17 11.49 25.79 -12.70
N ILE A 18 12.20 26.29 -11.69
CA ILE A 18 13.63 26.14 -11.51
C ILE A 18 13.78 24.69 -11.06
N ALA A 19 14.67 23.96 -11.73
CA ALA A 19 15.01 22.56 -11.54
C ALA A 19 14.63 21.98 -10.15
N SER A 20 14.04 20.78 -10.16
CA SER A 20 13.64 20.02 -8.96
C SER A 20 14.57 20.30 -7.77
N PRO A 21 14.05 20.56 -6.55
CA PRO A 21 14.83 21.05 -5.41
C PRO A 21 16.09 20.22 -5.09
N SER A 22 16.12 18.96 -5.53
CA SER A 22 17.27 18.07 -5.56
C SER A 22 18.51 18.61 -6.28
N ILE A 23 18.37 19.54 -7.22
CA ILE A 23 19.45 20.10 -8.05
C ILE A 23 20.02 21.39 -7.43
N LEU A 24 19.23 22.09 -6.61
CA LEU A 24 19.63 23.37 -6.01
C LEU A 24 20.52 23.19 -4.76
N GLY A 25 20.49 22.01 -4.12
CA GLY A 25 21.17 21.75 -2.84
C GLY A 25 22.60 21.20 -2.92
N GLY A 26 23.14 20.96 -4.12
CA GLY A 26 24.50 20.44 -4.28
C GLY A 26 25.16 21.09 -5.48
N GLY A 27 26.27 21.80 -5.26
CA GLY A 27 27.07 22.39 -6.33
C GLY A 27 27.31 21.39 -7.46
N SER A 28 27.45 21.89 -8.70
CA SER A 28 27.42 21.18 -9.99
C SER A 28 28.13 19.80 -10.08
N SER A 29 28.98 19.47 -9.11
CA SER A 29 29.71 18.21 -8.93
C SER A 29 28.95 17.10 -8.17
N GLY A 30 27.92 17.40 -7.37
CA GLY A 30 27.20 16.42 -6.53
C GLY A 30 26.10 15.62 -7.27
N GLY A 31 25.44 16.26 -8.23
CA GLY A 31 24.41 15.63 -9.06
C GLY A 31 24.97 14.63 -10.08
N ALA A 32 26.19 14.86 -10.60
CA ALA A 32 26.79 14.02 -11.64
C ALA A 32 27.22 12.63 -11.13
N LEU A 33 27.63 12.53 -9.86
CA LEU A 33 28.09 11.27 -9.27
C LEU A 33 26.96 10.44 -8.64
N THR A 34 25.81 11.06 -8.35
CA THR A 34 24.65 10.40 -7.72
C THR A 34 24.11 9.22 -8.58
N PRO A 35 23.93 9.35 -9.91
CA PRO A 35 23.51 8.25 -10.77
C PRO A 35 24.50 7.08 -10.79
N LEU A 36 25.82 7.35 -10.76
CA LEU A 36 26.87 6.33 -10.73
C LEU A 36 26.84 5.55 -9.40
N VAL A 37 26.78 6.24 -8.27
CA VAL A 37 26.65 5.60 -6.95
C VAL A 37 25.33 4.82 -6.85
N GLN A 38 24.25 5.36 -7.41
CA GLN A 38 22.95 4.69 -7.42
C GLN A 38 22.95 3.45 -8.32
N PHE A 39 23.65 3.48 -9.45
CA PHE A 39 23.84 2.33 -10.32
C PHE A 39 24.58 1.22 -9.57
N TYR A 40 25.76 1.52 -9.00
CA TYR A 40 26.56 0.51 -8.30
C TYR A 40 25.95 0.00 -6.99
N SER A 41 25.19 0.82 -6.28
CA SER A 41 24.47 0.38 -5.08
C SER A 41 23.30 -0.55 -5.40
N LYS A 42 22.68 -0.40 -6.58
CA LYS A 42 21.55 -1.21 -7.06
C LYS A 42 21.96 -2.39 -7.93
N LEU A 43 23.26 -2.62 -8.18
CA LEU A 43 23.70 -3.83 -8.86
C LEU A 43 23.04 -5.06 -8.17
N PRO A 44 22.52 -6.04 -8.92
CA PRO A 44 21.79 -7.16 -8.33
C PRO A 44 22.71 -7.99 -7.41
N LYS A 45 22.76 -7.60 -6.13
CA LYS A 45 23.26 -8.45 -5.06
C LYS A 45 22.22 -9.55 -4.90
N GLY A 46 22.64 -10.82 -4.92
CA GLY A 46 21.73 -11.96 -4.83
C GLY A 46 20.65 -11.70 -3.78
N LYS A 47 19.39 -11.92 -4.15
CA LYS A 47 18.24 -11.52 -3.32
C LYS A 47 18.40 -12.13 -1.92
N PRO A 48 18.38 -11.35 -0.82
CA PRO A 48 18.22 -11.95 0.48
C PRO A 48 16.89 -12.71 0.45
N THR A 49 16.92 -14.00 0.77
CA THR A 49 15.71 -14.82 0.81
C THR A 49 14.84 -14.25 1.92
N ALA A 50 13.85 -13.41 1.59
CA ALA A 50 12.85 -13.01 2.56
C ALA A 50 12.13 -14.28 2.96
N ARG A 51 12.48 -14.84 4.14
CA ARG A 51 11.74 -15.92 4.76
C ARG A 51 10.38 -15.35 5.14
N ALA A 52 9.47 -15.25 4.18
CA ALA A 52 8.08 -14.97 4.47
C ALA A 52 7.52 -16.21 5.17
N GLY A 53 7.72 -16.28 6.48
CA GLY A 53 7.16 -17.32 7.31
C GLY A 53 5.66 -17.10 7.52
N GLY A 54 4.94 -18.19 7.79
CA GLY A 54 3.54 -18.14 8.19
C GLY A 54 2.53 -17.93 7.07
N LEU A 55 1.29 -17.59 7.44
CA LEU A 55 0.15 -17.45 6.53
C LEU A 55 0.38 -16.39 5.45
N LYS A 56 1.09 -15.29 5.79
CA LYS A 56 1.45 -14.23 4.83
C LYS A 56 2.32 -14.75 3.68
N GLY A 57 3.36 -15.52 4.01
CA GLY A 57 4.22 -16.13 2.98
C GLY A 57 3.52 -17.16 2.11
N LYS A 58 2.55 -17.87 2.70
CA LYS A 58 1.82 -18.97 2.05
C LYS A 58 0.69 -18.54 1.11
N PHE A 59 0.10 -17.36 1.31
CA PHE A 59 -1.10 -16.99 0.56
C PHE A 59 -1.12 -15.55 0.04
N PHE A 60 -0.24 -14.68 0.54
CA PHE A 60 -0.28 -13.24 0.26
C PHE A 60 1.02 -12.70 -0.33
N ASN A 61 2.03 -13.56 -0.55
CA ASN A 61 3.32 -13.12 -1.06
C ASN A 61 3.35 -13.25 -2.58
N ARG A 62 4.05 -12.33 -3.25
CA ARG A 62 4.12 -12.28 -4.70
C ARG A 62 4.70 -13.58 -5.27
N GLY A 63 3.94 -14.27 -6.13
CA GLY A 63 4.26 -15.58 -6.69
C GLY A 63 3.61 -16.77 -5.98
N ASN A 64 2.96 -16.55 -4.84
CA ASN A 64 2.13 -17.53 -4.14
C ASN A 64 0.82 -16.85 -3.66
N GLU A 65 0.26 -16.04 -4.55
CA GLU A 65 -0.96 -15.27 -4.33
C GLU A 65 -2.14 -16.23 -4.51
N SER A 66 -2.91 -16.45 -3.44
CA SER A 66 -4.03 -17.39 -3.46
C SER A 66 -5.27 -16.73 -2.89
N GLY A 67 -6.41 -16.97 -3.52
CA GLY A 67 -7.74 -16.58 -3.02
C GLY A 67 -8.22 -17.42 -1.83
N LEU A 68 -7.47 -18.46 -1.43
CA LEU A 68 -7.86 -19.36 -0.34
C LEU A 68 -8.18 -18.65 0.99
N PRO A 69 -7.40 -17.64 1.45
CA PRO A 69 -7.73 -16.94 2.69
C PRO A 69 -9.08 -16.24 2.64
N LEU A 70 -9.47 -15.69 1.48
CA LEU A 70 -10.76 -15.03 1.31
C LEU A 70 -11.90 -16.03 1.46
N VAL A 71 -11.81 -17.18 0.78
CA VAL A 71 -12.82 -18.25 0.86
C VAL A 71 -12.89 -18.81 2.29
N ALA A 72 -11.74 -19.01 2.94
CA ALA A 72 -11.68 -19.47 4.32
C ALA A 72 -12.33 -18.47 5.29
N THR A 73 -12.12 -17.17 5.10
CA THR A 73 -12.78 -16.12 5.89
C THR A 73 -14.30 -16.14 5.69
N ILE A 74 -14.78 -16.23 4.44
CA ILE A 74 -16.21 -16.32 4.15
C ILE A 74 -16.83 -17.52 4.86
N PHE A 75 -16.22 -18.70 4.69
CA PHE A 75 -16.69 -19.92 5.34
C PHE A 75 -16.68 -19.82 6.87
N GLY A 76 -15.64 -19.23 7.46
CA GLY A 76 -15.55 -19.00 8.90
C GLY A 76 -16.67 -18.12 9.44
N ILE A 77 -17.04 -17.05 8.71
CA ILE A 77 -18.15 -16.17 9.08
C ILE A 77 -19.49 -16.93 9.03
N PHE A 78 -19.74 -17.70 7.96
CA PHE A 78 -20.98 -18.47 7.84
C PHE A 78 -21.11 -19.54 8.93
N ALA A 79 -20.04 -20.29 9.20
CA ALA A 79 -20.05 -21.32 10.24
C ALA A 79 -20.28 -20.70 11.64
N MET A 80 -19.62 -19.58 11.93
CA MET A 80 -19.82 -18.86 13.19
C MET A 80 -21.25 -18.32 13.31
N GLY A 81 -21.76 -17.68 12.26
CA GLY A 81 -23.13 -17.15 12.22
C GLY A 81 -24.17 -18.24 12.42
N TYR A 82 -24.04 -19.37 11.72
CA TYR A 82 -24.93 -20.52 11.89
C TYR A 82 -24.87 -21.09 13.32
N THR A 83 -23.69 -21.15 13.93
CA THR A 83 -23.55 -21.66 15.30
C THR A 83 -24.27 -20.75 16.31
N ILE A 84 -24.19 -19.44 16.13
CA ILE A 84 -24.88 -18.43 16.95
C ILE A 84 -26.40 -18.56 16.75
N ASP A 85 -26.85 -18.55 15.51
CA ASP A 85 -28.27 -18.66 15.15
C ASP A 85 -28.88 -19.97 15.65
N TYR A 86 -28.12 -21.07 15.57
CA TYR A 86 -28.53 -22.36 16.12
C TYR A 86 -28.72 -22.31 17.63
N HIS A 87 -27.79 -21.70 18.36
CA HIS A 87 -27.88 -21.59 19.83
C HIS A 87 -28.97 -20.63 20.30
N MET A 88 -29.15 -19.50 19.62
CA MET A 88 -30.05 -18.44 20.05
C MET A 88 -31.48 -18.64 19.56
N HIS A 89 -31.67 -19.27 18.40
CA HIS A 89 -32.94 -19.34 17.72
C HIS A 89 -33.34 -20.79 17.41
N LEU A 90 -32.64 -21.48 16.50
CA LEU A 90 -33.15 -22.74 15.93
C LEU A 90 -33.34 -23.86 16.96
N LYS A 91 -32.51 -23.91 18.02
CA LYS A 91 -32.64 -24.94 19.06
C LYS A 91 -33.87 -24.75 19.95
N HIS A 92 -34.38 -23.53 20.10
CA HIS A 92 -35.51 -23.21 20.96
C HIS A 92 -36.85 -23.16 20.21
N HIS A 93 -36.81 -23.22 18.87
CA HIS A 93 -37.96 -23.15 17.97
C HIS A 93 -38.99 -24.28 18.11
N LYS A 94 -38.67 -25.38 18.81
CA LYS A 94 -39.58 -26.53 18.99
C LYS A 94 -40.33 -26.56 20.32
N ASN A 95 -39.97 -25.70 21.29
CA ASN A 95 -40.52 -25.77 22.65
C ASN A 95 -41.62 -24.74 22.94
N HIS A 96 -41.99 -23.89 21.98
CA HIS A 96 -43.09 -22.94 22.10
C HIS A 96 -43.80 -22.81 20.75
N ALA A 97 -45.13 -22.92 20.74
CA ALA A 97 -45.93 -22.53 19.59
C ALA A 97 -45.84 -21.01 19.42
N HIS A 98 -45.69 -20.54 18.18
CA HIS A 98 -45.88 -19.14 17.82
C HIS A 98 -47.37 -18.75 17.93
#